data_AF-C9SQE9-F1
#
_entry.id   AF-C9SQE9-F1
#
_cell.length_a   1.000
_cell.length_b   1.000
_cell.length_c   1.000
_cell.angle_alpha   90.00
_cell.angle_beta   90.00
_cell.angle_gamma   90.00
#
_symmetry.space_group_name_H-M   'P 1'
#
loop_
_entity.id
_entity.type
_entity.pdbx_description
1 polymer ?
#
loop_
_entity_poly.entity_id
_entity_poly.type
_entity_poly.pdbx_seq_one_letter_code
_entity_poly.pdbx_strand_id
1 'polypeptide(L)'
;MADEKKDNWSTEEYQHSAAFVPKLATKVVQWLDVQKDDVILDIGCGDGVLNIEFAKVLSQGQGAVHGIDASPSMISAAARAAEAAPGGDRCTFEVVDANKMNLDRSRFPFRYTKAFSNAAMHWILKPDTASTFFARVRDVLPSGATFAFEMGGLGNVSEMRTALVLAAGRVIGLDKAKAADPWFFPDEKWLTRTMEEEAGGWKIEKVEREWRPTTAGEGGVEGWVRLMGKAFFGCRRGGEGG
;
A
#
# COMPACT_ATOMS: atom_id res chain seq x y z
N MET A 1 -26.00 -5.72 -1.67
CA MET A 1 -25.16 -5.80 -2.90
C MET A 1 -23.88 -5.07 -2.56
N ALA A 2 -22.75 -5.78 -2.55
CA ALA A 2 -21.46 -5.16 -2.25
C ALA A 2 -21.13 -4.22 -3.41
N ASP A 3 -20.80 -2.97 -3.08
CA ASP A 3 -20.31 -1.97 -4.01
C ASP A 3 -18.96 -2.48 -4.56
N GLU A 4 -18.97 -3.09 -5.75
CA GLU A 4 -17.77 -3.50 -6.47
C GLU A 4 -16.99 -2.23 -6.83
N LYS A 5 -16.06 -1.84 -5.95
CA LYS A 5 -15.04 -0.84 -6.29
C LYS A 5 -14.34 -1.33 -7.56
N LYS A 6 -14.51 -0.56 -8.63
CA LYS A 6 -13.83 -0.80 -9.91
C LYS A 6 -12.33 -0.90 -9.68
N ASP A 7 -11.72 -2.01 -10.09
CA ASP A 7 -10.27 -2.18 -10.04
C ASP A 7 -9.62 -1.13 -10.94
N ASN A 8 -8.88 -0.23 -10.31
CA ASN A 8 -8.24 0.90 -10.98
C ASN A 8 -6.82 0.55 -11.43
N TRP A 9 -6.30 -0.62 -11.07
CA TRP A 9 -4.93 -1.01 -11.35
C TRP A 9 -4.84 -1.95 -12.56
N SER A 10 -3.82 -1.74 -13.39
CA SER A 10 -3.33 -2.69 -14.38
C SER A 10 -1.87 -2.93 -14.09
N THR A 11 -1.46 -4.18 -14.03
CA THR A 11 -0.06 -4.56 -13.79
C THR A 11 0.85 -4.05 -14.90
N GLU A 12 0.40 -4.09 -16.15
CA GLU A 12 1.17 -3.59 -17.30
C GLU A 12 1.38 -2.07 -17.20
N GLU A 13 0.32 -1.32 -16.90
CA GLU A 13 0.41 0.15 -16.70
C GLU A 13 1.31 0.50 -15.50
N TYR A 14 1.22 -0.29 -14.42
CA TYR A 14 2.05 -0.13 -13.22
C TYR A 14 3.53 -0.41 -13.49
N GLN A 15 3.86 -1.50 -14.19
CA GLN A 15 5.24 -1.80 -14.57
C GLN A 15 5.80 -0.74 -15.52
N HIS A 16 5.01 -0.26 -16.48
CA HIS A 16 5.48 0.79 -17.40
C HIS A 16 5.68 2.15 -16.72
N SER A 17 4.82 2.52 -15.76
CA SER A 17 4.77 3.89 -15.21
C SER A 17 5.31 4.02 -13.78
N ALA A 18 5.47 2.92 -13.06
CA ALA A 18 5.78 2.87 -11.63
C ALA A 18 6.75 1.75 -11.21
N ALA A 19 7.46 1.09 -12.15
CA ALA A 19 8.47 0.05 -11.84
C ALA A 19 9.63 0.52 -10.93
N PHE A 20 9.77 1.82 -10.67
CA PHE A 20 10.73 2.33 -9.70
C PHE A 20 10.32 2.06 -8.25
N VAL A 21 9.03 1.87 -7.97
CA VAL A 21 8.49 1.78 -6.59
C VAL A 21 9.13 0.64 -5.78
N PRO A 22 9.19 -0.61 -6.28
CA PRO A 22 9.86 -1.68 -5.53
C PRO A 22 11.38 -1.49 -5.43
N LYS A 23 12.00 -0.92 -6.47
CA LYS A 23 13.47 -0.69 -6.52
C LYS A 23 13.93 0.33 -5.49
N LEU A 24 13.05 1.23 -5.05
CA LEU A 24 13.33 2.26 -4.07
C LEU A 24 13.05 1.84 -2.62
N ALA A 25 12.47 0.67 -2.37
CA ALA A 25 12.08 0.19 -1.04
C ALA A 25 13.27 -0.21 -0.14
N THR A 26 14.47 0.31 -0.37
CA THR A 26 15.72 -0.22 0.21
C THR A 26 15.80 -0.02 1.73
N LYS A 27 15.56 1.19 2.23
CA LYS A 27 15.73 1.50 3.66
C LYS A 27 14.64 0.85 4.53
N VAL A 28 13.37 0.91 4.11
CA VAL A 28 12.28 0.30 4.87
C VAL A 28 12.41 -1.22 4.93
N VAL A 29 12.90 -1.86 3.86
CA VAL A 29 13.22 -3.30 3.86
C VAL A 29 14.36 -3.62 4.83
N GLN A 30 15.39 -2.76 4.92
CA GLN A 30 16.44 -2.92 5.94
C GLN A 30 15.90 -2.79 7.37
N TRP A 31 14.91 -1.93 7.61
CA TRP A 31 14.27 -1.81 8.93
C TRP A 31 13.40 -3.01 9.29
N LEU A 32 12.78 -3.66 8.29
CA LEU A 32 12.06 -4.92 8.49
C LEU A 32 13.02 -6.05 8.93
N ASP A 33 14.27 -6.03 8.46
CA ASP A 33 15.34 -6.97 8.81
C ASP A 33 14.91 -8.44 8.67
N VAL A 34 14.51 -8.83 7.46
CA VAL A 34 13.91 -10.15 7.18
C VAL A 34 14.85 -11.29 7.59
N GLN A 35 14.34 -12.22 8.41
CA GLN A 35 15.03 -13.42 8.86
C GLN A 35 14.41 -14.66 8.23
N LYS A 36 15.20 -15.73 8.09
CA LYS A 36 14.81 -16.97 7.38
C LYS A 36 13.59 -17.71 7.97
N ASP A 37 13.23 -17.42 9.21
CA ASP A 37 12.09 -18.05 9.92
C ASP A 37 10.95 -17.04 10.18
N ASP A 38 11.00 -15.85 9.58
CA ASP A 38 9.93 -14.86 9.70
C ASP A 38 8.67 -15.30 8.95
N VAL A 39 7.52 -14.97 9.53
CA VAL A 39 6.22 -15.06 8.86
C VAL A 39 5.72 -13.63 8.68
N ILE A 40 5.75 -13.14 7.44
CA ILE A 40 5.55 -11.73 7.14
C ILE A 40 4.15 -11.52 6.56
N LEU A 41 3.39 -10.56 7.11
CA LEU A 41 2.22 -10.00 6.44
C LEU A 41 2.65 -8.77 5.63
N ASP A 42 2.45 -8.79 4.32
CA ASP A 42 2.72 -7.64 3.44
C ASP A 42 1.41 -7.00 2.97
N ILE A 43 1.15 -5.79 3.43
CA ILE A 43 -0.11 -5.06 3.25
C ILE A 43 -0.02 -4.12 2.05
N GLY A 44 -0.81 -4.39 1.01
CA GLY A 44 -0.71 -3.70 -0.27
C GLY A 44 0.49 -4.21 -1.06
N CYS A 45 0.57 -5.52 -1.23
CA CYS A 45 1.73 -6.19 -1.84
C CYS A 45 1.86 -5.91 -3.35
N GLY A 46 0.82 -5.36 -3.99
CA GLY A 46 0.81 -5.13 -5.43
C GLY A 46 1.07 -6.43 -6.20
N ASP A 47 1.97 -6.36 -7.17
CA ASP A 47 2.35 -7.48 -8.05
C ASP A 47 3.41 -8.42 -7.46
N GLY A 48 3.67 -8.36 -6.16
CA GLY A 48 4.41 -9.39 -5.44
C GLY A 48 5.94 -9.29 -5.52
N VAL A 49 6.49 -8.23 -6.13
CA VAL A 49 7.95 -8.10 -6.34
C VAL A 49 8.73 -8.19 -5.02
N LEU A 50 8.29 -7.46 -3.98
CA LEU A 50 8.98 -7.49 -2.68
C LEU A 50 8.76 -8.82 -1.94
N ASN A 51 7.62 -9.47 -2.09
CA ASN A 51 7.36 -10.80 -1.52
C ASN A 51 8.35 -11.82 -2.09
N ILE A 52 8.59 -11.78 -3.41
CA ILE A 52 9.58 -12.64 -4.07
C ILE A 52 11.01 -12.33 -3.60
N GLU A 53 11.35 -11.06 -3.37
CA GLU A 53 12.64 -10.70 -2.78
C GLU A 53 12.80 -11.25 -1.35
N PHE A 54 11.76 -11.14 -0.51
CA PHE A 54 11.78 -11.71 0.84
C PHE A 54 11.89 -13.24 0.80
N ALA A 55 11.21 -13.89 -0.15
CA ALA A 55 11.23 -15.34 -0.32
C ALA A 55 12.65 -15.92 -0.51
N LYS A 56 13.60 -15.16 -1.06
CA LYS A 56 15.01 -15.57 -1.19
C LYS A 56 15.69 -15.79 0.18
N VAL A 57 15.29 -15.03 1.19
CA VAL A 57 15.77 -15.21 2.57
C VAL A 57 14.94 -16.28 3.29
N LEU A 58 13.62 -16.23 3.16
CA LEU A 58 12.69 -17.14 3.85
C LEU A 58 12.86 -18.61 3.41
N SER A 59 13.22 -18.85 2.16
CA SER A 59 13.49 -20.20 1.63
C SER A 59 14.72 -20.87 2.26
N GLN A 60 15.55 -20.14 3.00
CA GLN A 60 16.66 -20.69 3.80
C GLN A 60 16.21 -21.28 5.14
N GLY A 61 14.93 -21.12 5.50
CA GLY A 61 14.36 -21.58 6.77
C GLY A 61 12.90 -22.01 6.65
N GLN A 62 12.13 -21.76 7.71
CA GLN A 62 10.70 -22.09 7.81
C GLN A 62 9.79 -20.89 7.54
N GLY A 63 10.37 -19.75 7.15
CA GLY A 63 9.62 -18.52 6.94
C GLY A 63 8.69 -18.57 5.73
N ALA A 64 7.77 -17.62 5.71
CA ALA A 64 6.77 -17.42 4.66
C ALA A 64 6.35 -15.94 4.59
N VAL A 65 5.85 -15.51 3.44
CA VAL A 65 5.29 -14.18 3.25
C VAL A 65 3.88 -14.28 2.68
N HIS A 66 2.95 -13.62 3.35
CA HIS A 66 1.58 -13.48 2.91
C HIS A 66 1.36 -12.06 2.40
N GLY A 67 1.24 -11.90 1.09
CA GLY A 67 0.88 -10.65 0.45
C GLY A 67 -0.63 -10.48 0.35
N ILE A 68 -1.13 -9.29 0.68
CA ILE A 68 -2.53 -8.95 0.47
C ILE A 68 -2.66 -7.64 -0.30
N ASP A 69 -3.69 -7.54 -1.12
CA ASP A 69 -3.99 -6.34 -1.89
C ASP A 69 -5.50 -6.26 -2.18
N ALA A 70 -6.02 -5.04 -2.31
CA ALA A 70 -7.43 -4.84 -2.67
C ALA A 70 -7.71 -5.13 -4.15
N SER A 71 -6.68 -5.19 -5.00
CA SER A 71 -6.78 -5.40 -6.43
C SER A 71 -6.66 -6.89 -6.81
N PRO A 72 -7.71 -7.51 -7.39
CA PRO A 72 -7.63 -8.88 -7.89
C PRO A 72 -6.60 -9.06 -9.01
N SER A 73 -6.41 -8.04 -9.86
CA SER A 73 -5.43 -8.09 -10.94
C SER A 73 -4.00 -8.14 -10.40
N MET A 74 -3.68 -7.33 -9.39
CA MET A 74 -2.39 -7.34 -8.69
C MET A 74 -2.11 -8.69 -8.03
N ILE A 75 -3.08 -9.25 -7.29
CA ILE A 75 -2.92 -10.57 -6.64
C ILE A 75 -2.71 -11.69 -7.67
N SER A 76 -3.43 -11.64 -8.79
CA SER A 76 -3.25 -12.62 -9.86
C SER A 76 -1.87 -12.52 -10.50
N ALA A 77 -1.33 -11.30 -10.67
CA ALA A 77 0.02 -11.09 -11.17
C ALA A 77 1.08 -11.57 -10.17
N ALA A 78 0.91 -11.25 -8.88
CA ALA A 78 1.80 -11.66 -7.80
C ALA A 78 1.90 -13.19 -7.70
N ALA A 79 0.77 -13.90 -7.77
CA ALA A 79 0.74 -15.36 -7.76
C ALA A 79 1.52 -15.95 -8.95
N ARG A 80 1.26 -15.47 -10.17
CA ARG A 80 2.00 -15.93 -11.37
C ARG A 80 3.51 -15.64 -11.29
N ALA A 81 3.87 -14.47 -10.77
CA ALA A 81 5.27 -14.09 -10.61
C ALA A 81 5.98 -15.01 -9.59
N ALA A 82 5.30 -15.35 -8.49
CA ALA A 82 5.84 -16.28 -7.50
C ALA A 82 5.97 -17.71 -8.04
N GLU A 83 5.01 -18.22 -8.82
CA GLU A 83 5.10 -19.54 -9.45
C GLU A 83 6.36 -19.70 -10.32
N ALA A 84 6.81 -18.61 -10.96
CA ALA A 84 8.00 -18.60 -11.81
C ALA A 84 9.31 -18.30 -11.05
N ALA A 85 9.23 -17.88 -9.78
CA ALA A 85 10.38 -17.41 -9.03
C ALA A 85 10.96 -18.48 -8.08
N PRO A 86 12.30 -18.58 -7.95
CA PRO A 86 12.91 -19.41 -6.91
C PRO A 86 12.46 -19.00 -5.51
N GLY A 87 11.99 -19.96 -4.72
CA GLY A 87 11.45 -19.71 -3.37
C GLY A 87 10.01 -19.17 -3.36
N GLY A 88 9.35 -19.04 -4.51
CA GLY A 88 7.97 -18.55 -4.59
C GLY A 88 6.94 -19.43 -3.89
N ASP A 89 7.29 -20.68 -3.55
CA ASP A 89 6.53 -21.57 -2.66
C ASP A 89 6.40 -21.01 -1.23
N ARG A 90 7.19 -19.99 -0.87
CA ARG A 90 7.08 -19.23 0.39
C ARG A 90 6.10 -18.06 0.32
N CYS A 91 5.55 -17.76 -0.86
CA CYS A 91 4.62 -16.67 -1.06
C CYS A 91 3.18 -17.18 -1.13
N THR A 92 2.28 -16.57 -0.37
CA THR A 92 0.83 -16.70 -0.55
C THR A 92 0.22 -15.34 -0.80
N PHE A 93 -0.86 -15.29 -1.58
CA PHE A 93 -1.52 -14.04 -1.94
C PHE A 93 -3.03 -14.11 -1.78
N GLU A 94 -3.63 -13.06 -1.23
CA GLU A 94 -5.08 -12.97 -1.01
C GLU A 94 -5.62 -11.59 -1.37
N VAL A 95 -6.80 -11.55 -2.01
CA VAL A 95 -7.51 -10.28 -2.27
C VAL A 95 -8.18 -9.82 -0.98
N VAL A 96 -7.62 -8.79 -0.35
CA VAL A 96 -8.13 -8.22 0.92
C VAL A 96 -8.07 -6.69 0.87
N ASP A 97 -9.21 -6.05 1.14
CA ASP A 97 -9.24 -4.62 1.45
C ASP A 97 -8.73 -4.40 2.89
N ALA A 98 -7.53 -3.84 3.00
CA ALA A 98 -6.87 -3.53 4.27
C ALA A 98 -7.73 -2.66 5.22
N ASN A 99 -8.67 -1.85 4.71
CA ASN A 99 -9.60 -1.08 5.55
C ASN A 99 -10.77 -1.90 6.10
N LYS A 100 -11.08 -3.05 5.49
CA LYS A 100 -12.15 -3.97 5.91
C LYS A 100 -11.60 -5.25 6.52
N MET A 101 -10.30 -5.25 6.72
CA MET A 101 -9.52 -6.37 7.17
C MET A 101 -10.03 -6.84 8.53
N ASN A 102 -10.86 -7.86 8.51
CA ASN A 102 -11.25 -8.57 9.71
C ASN A 102 -10.21 -9.68 9.86
N LEU A 103 -9.08 -9.33 10.45
CA LEU A 103 -8.02 -10.29 10.69
C LEU A 103 -8.39 -11.20 11.87
N ASP A 104 -9.41 -12.02 11.66
CA ASP A 104 -9.70 -13.09 12.58
C ASP A 104 -8.47 -14.00 12.63
N ARG A 105 -7.79 -14.03 13.78
CA ARG A 105 -6.66 -14.92 14.05
C ARG A 105 -7.00 -16.40 13.83
N SER A 106 -8.29 -16.74 13.72
CA SER A 106 -8.79 -18.08 13.37
C SER A 106 -8.78 -18.35 11.86
N ARG A 107 -8.80 -17.31 11.01
CA ARG A 107 -8.77 -17.42 9.54
C ARG A 107 -7.37 -17.47 8.95
N PHE A 108 -6.39 -16.84 9.60
CA PHE A 108 -5.00 -16.90 9.13
C PHE A 108 -4.31 -18.13 9.75
N PRO A 109 -3.85 -19.09 8.95
CA PRO A 109 -3.17 -20.28 9.46
C PRO A 109 -1.80 -19.94 10.09
N PHE A 110 -1.33 -18.70 9.90
CA PHE A 110 0.00 -18.27 10.28
C PHE A 110 -0.02 -17.31 11.47
N ARG A 111 0.94 -17.51 12.38
CA ARG A 111 1.29 -16.55 13.43
C ARG A 111 2.34 -15.61 12.85
N TYR A 112 1.91 -14.46 12.32
CA TYR A 112 2.84 -13.47 11.76
C TYR A 112 3.88 -13.07 12.81
N THR A 113 5.14 -12.99 12.42
CA THR A 113 6.23 -12.47 13.26
C THR A 113 6.50 -11.00 12.94
N LYS A 114 6.14 -10.54 11.72
CA LYS A 114 6.32 -9.17 11.24
C LYS A 114 5.19 -8.74 10.30
N ALA A 115 4.99 -7.43 10.21
CA ALA A 115 4.18 -6.82 9.16
C ALA A 115 5.03 -5.84 8.34
N PHE A 116 4.64 -5.67 7.08
CA PHE A 116 5.30 -4.79 6.13
C PHE A 116 4.26 -4.08 5.25
N SER A 117 4.60 -2.88 4.76
CA SER A 117 3.87 -2.24 3.68
C SER A 117 4.77 -1.24 2.95
N ASN A 118 4.80 -1.27 1.62
CA ASN A 118 5.55 -0.30 0.85
C ASN A 118 4.65 0.38 -0.18
N ALA A 119 4.68 1.71 -0.21
CA ALA A 119 3.97 2.54 -1.17
C ALA A 119 2.44 2.30 -1.28
N ALA A 120 1.81 1.71 -0.26
CA ALA A 120 0.37 1.42 -0.26
C ALA A 120 -0.42 2.24 0.78
N MET A 121 0.18 2.54 1.95
CA MET A 121 -0.56 3.12 3.08
C MET A 121 -1.22 4.48 2.78
N HIS A 122 -0.70 5.27 1.84
CA HIS A 122 -1.31 6.56 1.46
C HIS A 122 -2.61 6.42 0.67
N TRP A 123 -2.91 5.23 0.13
CA TRP A 123 -4.20 4.89 -0.47
C TRP A 123 -5.16 4.30 0.56
N ILE A 124 -4.61 3.58 1.53
CA ILE A 124 -5.36 2.82 2.53
C ILE A 124 -5.81 3.72 3.67
N LEU A 125 -4.90 4.51 4.26
CA LEU A 125 -5.18 5.31 5.44
C LEU A 125 -6.14 6.45 5.13
N LYS A 126 -7.06 6.69 6.06
CA LYS A 126 -7.91 7.88 6.15
C LYS A 126 -7.88 8.42 7.58
N PRO A 127 -8.01 9.74 7.80
CA PRO A 127 -7.93 10.33 9.14
C PRO A 127 -8.88 9.68 10.17
N ASP A 128 -10.06 9.28 9.73
CA ASP A 128 -11.13 8.71 10.56
C ASP A 128 -11.00 7.20 10.81
N THR A 129 -10.25 6.47 9.97
CA THR A 129 -10.13 5.00 10.07
C THR A 129 -8.73 4.50 10.42
N ALA A 130 -7.71 5.36 10.38
CA ALA A 130 -6.32 4.94 10.53
C ALA A 130 -6.01 4.30 11.89
N SER A 131 -6.54 4.83 13.00
CA SER A 131 -6.33 4.23 14.33
C SER A 131 -6.89 2.81 14.40
N THR A 132 -8.06 2.58 13.79
CA THR A 132 -8.67 1.24 13.68
C THR A 132 -7.83 0.32 12.78
N PHE A 133 -7.29 0.83 11.68
CA PHE A 133 -6.37 0.08 10.82
C PHE A 133 -5.13 -0.38 11.61
N PHE A 134 -4.44 0.53 12.30
CA PHE A 134 -3.25 0.20 13.08
C PHE A 134 -3.55 -0.75 14.25
N ALA A 135 -4.72 -0.63 14.88
CA ALA A 135 -5.16 -1.58 15.90
C ALA A 135 -5.33 -3.00 15.33
N ARG A 136 -5.91 -3.13 14.13
CA ARG A 136 -6.08 -4.44 13.46
C ARG A 136 -4.76 -5.08 13.07
N VAL A 137 -3.81 -4.30 12.57
CA VAL A 137 -2.46 -4.80 12.28
C VAL A 137 -1.77 -5.27 13.55
N ARG A 138 -1.90 -4.53 14.66
CA ARG A 138 -1.36 -4.94 15.97
C ARG A 138 -1.97 -6.26 16.43
N ASP A 139 -3.28 -6.44 16.29
CA ASP A 139 -3.99 -7.57 16.87
C ASP A 139 -3.65 -8.93 16.23
N VAL A 140 -3.03 -8.93 15.04
CA VAL A 140 -2.48 -10.17 14.44
C VAL A 140 -1.03 -10.42 14.72
N LEU A 141 -0.33 -9.45 15.27
CA LEU A 141 1.07 -9.57 15.61
C LEU A 141 1.23 -9.97 17.08
N PRO A 142 2.22 -10.81 17.42
CA PRO A 142 2.59 -11.03 18.80
C PRO A 142 3.22 -9.76 19.38
N SER A 143 3.21 -9.64 20.71
CA SER A 143 3.93 -8.57 21.39
C SER A 143 5.42 -8.63 21.04
N GLY A 144 6.02 -7.46 20.74
CA GLY A 144 7.41 -7.35 20.33
C GLY A 144 7.68 -7.58 18.84
N ALA A 145 6.65 -7.86 18.03
CA ALA A 145 6.77 -7.92 16.58
C ALA A 145 7.11 -6.57 15.95
N THR A 146 7.76 -6.62 14.78
CA THR A 146 8.09 -5.43 13.99
C THR A 146 7.00 -5.16 12.95
N PHE A 147 6.56 -3.91 12.84
CA PHE A 147 5.82 -3.40 11.68
C PHE A 147 6.64 -2.27 11.04
N ALA A 148 7.10 -2.49 9.80
CA ALA A 148 7.86 -1.51 9.04
C ALA A 148 7.10 -1.10 7.78
N PHE A 149 6.94 0.20 7.52
CA PHE A 149 6.28 0.66 6.30
C PHE A 149 6.84 1.98 5.76
N GLU A 150 6.67 2.19 4.45
CA GLU A 150 7.01 3.42 3.74
C GLU A 150 5.81 3.89 2.91
N MET A 151 5.52 5.20 2.93
CA MET A 151 4.42 5.80 2.20
C MET A 151 4.71 7.25 1.82
N GLY A 152 3.89 7.84 0.94
CA GLY A 152 3.92 9.29 0.74
C GLY A 152 3.62 10.03 2.04
N GLY A 153 4.56 10.85 2.49
CA GLY A 153 4.39 11.72 3.66
C GLY A 153 3.91 13.12 3.29
N LEU A 154 3.66 13.97 4.30
CA LEU A 154 3.28 15.37 4.10
C LEU A 154 4.19 16.07 3.08
N GLY A 155 3.56 16.64 2.05
CA GLY A 155 4.24 17.33 0.93
C GLY A 155 4.45 16.47 -0.32
N ASN A 156 4.18 15.16 -0.26
CA ASN A 156 4.37 14.27 -1.40
C ASN A 156 3.57 14.72 -2.63
N VAL A 157 4.23 14.80 -3.77
CA VAL A 157 3.68 15.13 -5.10
C VAL A 157 2.74 16.35 -5.13
N SER A 158 3.01 17.37 -4.31
CA SER A 158 2.10 18.50 -4.06
C SER A 158 1.67 19.23 -5.34
N GLU A 159 2.59 19.45 -6.27
CA GLU A 159 2.33 20.11 -7.55
C GLU A 159 1.41 19.26 -8.43
N MET A 160 1.68 17.95 -8.50
CA MET A 160 0.87 17.02 -9.29
C MET A 160 -0.54 16.86 -8.71
N ARG A 161 -0.64 16.72 -7.39
CA ARG A 161 -1.92 16.65 -6.66
C ARG A 161 -2.75 17.91 -6.88
N THR A 162 -2.12 19.08 -6.77
CA THR A 162 -2.78 20.37 -7.01
C THR A 162 -3.27 20.47 -8.46
N ALA A 163 -2.45 20.11 -9.44
CA ALA A 163 -2.83 20.12 -10.85
C ALA A 163 -4.01 19.18 -11.13
N LEU A 164 -3.99 17.96 -10.60
CA LEU A 164 -5.07 16.97 -10.72
C LEU A 164 -6.38 17.48 -10.13
N VAL A 165 -6.36 17.99 -8.89
CA VAL A 165 -7.56 18.52 -8.20
C VAL A 165 -8.14 19.70 -8.97
N LEU A 166 -7.31 20.64 -9.44
CA LEU A 166 -7.79 21.81 -10.17
C LEU A 166 -8.32 21.44 -11.57
N ALA A 167 -7.64 20.52 -12.28
CA ALA A 167 -8.08 20.05 -13.58
C ALA A 167 -9.43 19.31 -13.49
N ALA A 168 -9.57 18.38 -12.55
CA ALA A 168 -10.83 17.71 -12.27
C ALA A 168 -11.90 18.72 -11.81
N GLY A 169 -11.54 19.64 -10.93
CA GLY A 169 -12.44 20.67 -10.39
C GLY A 169 -13.08 21.56 -11.45
N ARG A 170 -12.37 21.85 -12.56
CA ARG A 170 -12.95 22.56 -13.71
C ARG A 170 -14.10 21.81 -14.39
N VAL A 171 -14.07 20.47 -14.33
CA VAL A 171 -15.07 19.60 -14.97
C VAL A 171 -16.22 19.30 -14.00
N ILE A 172 -15.91 18.86 -12.78
CA ILE A 172 -16.90 18.31 -11.83
C ILE A 172 -17.19 19.20 -10.61
N GLY A 173 -16.51 20.33 -10.48
CA GLY A 173 -16.56 21.20 -9.29
C GLY A 173 -15.49 20.84 -8.26
N LEU A 174 -15.01 21.86 -7.53
CA LEU A 174 -13.85 21.72 -6.62
C LEU A 174 -14.10 20.74 -5.47
N ASP A 175 -15.29 20.75 -4.87
CA ASP A 175 -15.60 19.89 -3.73
C ASP A 175 -15.62 18.41 -4.12
N LYS A 176 -16.20 18.09 -5.28
CA LYS A 176 -16.18 16.71 -5.82
C LYS A 176 -14.76 16.26 -6.18
N ALA A 177 -13.95 17.16 -6.74
CA ALA A 177 -12.55 16.85 -7.05
C ALA A 177 -11.72 16.60 -5.79
N LYS A 178 -11.90 17.39 -4.73
CA LYS A 178 -11.27 17.15 -3.42
C LYS A 178 -11.72 15.83 -2.79
N ALA A 179 -13.01 15.49 -2.90
CA ALA A 179 -13.53 14.22 -2.40
C ALA A 179 -13.03 13.00 -3.19
N ALA A 180 -12.70 13.18 -4.47
CA ALA A 180 -12.11 12.13 -5.32
C ALA A 180 -10.62 11.90 -5.06
N ASP A 181 -9.97 12.79 -4.31
CA ASP A 181 -8.56 12.69 -3.97
C ASP A 181 -8.30 11.44 -3.11
N PRO A 182 -7.59 10.44 -3.66
CA PRO A 182 -7.46 9.16 -2.98
C PRO A 182 -6.39 9.19 -1.89
N TRP A 183 -5.55 10.22 -1.83
CA TRP A 183 -4.33 10.19 -1.04
C TRP A 183 -4.46 10.84 0.33
N PHE A 184 -3.90 10.16 1.31
CA PHE A 184 -3.63 10.70 2.63
C PHE A 184 -2.11 10.71 2.89
N PHE A 185 -1.58 11.91 3.15
CA PHE A 185 -0.15 12.19 3.32
C PHE A 185 0.08 12.87 4.68
N PRO A 186 0.08 12.10 5.79
CA PRO A 186 0.31 12.64 7.13
C PRO A 186 1.78 13.03 7.34
N ASP A 187 2.03 13.82 8.39
CA ASP A 187 3.38 14.01 8.92
C ASP A 187 3.72 12.95 9.99
N GLU A 188 4.97 13.00 10.44
CA GLU A 188 5.53 12.05 11.40
C GLU A 188 4.83 12.13 12.75
N LYS A 189 4.50 13.35 13.21
CA LYS A 189 3.83 13.59 14.49
C LYS A 189 2.42 12.99 14.49
N TRP A 190 1.70 13.17 13.39
CA TRP A 190 0.38 12.60 13.21
C TRP A 190 0.46 11.06 13.24
N LEU A 191 1.38 10.46 12.48
CA LEU A 191 1.54 9.00 12.47
C LEU A 191 1.90 8.45 13.86
N THR A 192 2.88 9.04 14.54
CA THR A 192 3.28 8.64 15.89
C THR A 192 2.12 8.70 16.86
N ARG A 193 1.38 9.82 16.89
CA ARG A 193 0.22 9.98 17.76
C ARG A 193 -0.86 8.94 17.47
N THR A 194 -1.22 8.76 16.20
CA THR A 194 -2.25 7.80 15.81
C THR A 194 -1.87 6.37 16.19
N MET A 195 -0.60 5.99 16.06
CA MET A 195 -0.15 4.63 16.42
C MET A 195 0.02 4.44 17.93
N GLU A 196 0.71 5.34 18.63
CA GLU A 196 1.05 5.16 20.05
C GLU A 196 -0.13 5.49 20.99
N GLU A 197 -0.93 6.52 20.67
CA GLU A 197 -1.99 7.01 21.55
C GLU A 197 -3.38 6.51 21.14
N GLU A 198 -3.76 6.70 19.87
CA GLU A 198 -5.14 6.45 19.42
C GLU A 198 -5.40 4.96 19.16
N ALA A 199 -4.54 4.31 18.39
CA ALA A 199 -4.58 2.86 18.22
C ALA A 199 -4.09 2.16 19.48
N GLY A 200 -3.00 2.66 20.08
CA GLY A 200 -2.36 2.11 21.27
C GLY A 200 -1.56 0.83 21.00
N GLY A 201 -0.68 0.45 21.93
CA GLY A 201 0.07 -0.81 21.88
C GLY A 201 1.20 -0.84 20.84
N TRP A 202 1.53 0.30 20.26
CA TRP A 202 2.70 0.51 19.41
C TRP A 202 3.75 1.34 20.16
N LYS A 203 5.01 1.13 19.78
CA LYS A 203 6.13 1.99 20.13
C LYS A 203 6.90 2.30 18.85
N ILE A 204 7.02 3.57 18.50
CA ILE A 204 7.73 4.01 17.30
C ILE A 204 9.23 4.03 17.62
N GLU A 205 9.95 3.02 17.14
CA GLU A 205 11.41 2.95 17.29
C GLU A 205 12.12 3.94 16.35
N LYS A 206 11.58 4.15 15.14
CA LYS A 206 12.13 5.06 14.12
C LYS A 206 11.01 5.64 13.27
N VAL A 207 11.11 6.93 12.95
CA VAL A 207 10.26 7.62 11.98
C VAL A 207 11.09 8.70 11.30
N GLU A 208 11.02 8.76 9.97
CA GLU A 208 11.70 9.78 9.18
C GLU A 208 10.87 10.12 7.94
N ARG A 209 11.15 11.29 7.37
CA ARG A 209 10.67 11.67 6.04
C ARG A 209 11.85 12.11 5.21
N GLU A 210 11.98 11.49 4.05
CA GLU A 210 13.06 11.75 3.11
C GLU A 210 12.49 12.42 1.86
N TRP A 211 13.23 13.41 1.34
CA TRP A 211 12.96 13.96 0.02
C TRP A 211 13.54 13.03 -1.06
N ARG A 212 12.67 12.41 -1.86
CA ARG A 212 13.07 11.44 -2.89
C ARG A 212 12.56 11.84 -4.29
N PRO A 213 13.18 12.85 -4.93
CA PRO A 213 12.81 13.23 -6.29
C PRO A 213 13.11 12.05 -7.22
N THR A 214 12.10 11.63 -7.98
CA THR A 214 12.18 10.45 -8.83
C THR A 214 11.92 10.84 -10.28
N THR A 215 12.86 10.54 -11.17
CA THR A 215 12.67 10.74 -12.61
C THR A 215 11.54 9.83 -13.09
N ALA A 216 10.60 10.38 -13.87
CA ALA A 216 9.51 9.59 -14.42
C ALA A 216 10.04 8.45 -15.32
N GLY A 217 9.32 7.33 -15.34
CA GLY A 217 9.62 6.19 -16.22
C GLY A 217 9.33 6.49 -17.69
N GLU A 218 9.29 5.44 -18.52
CA GLU A 218 9.07 5.56 -19.97
C GLU A 218 7.76 6.29 -20.33
N GLY A 219 6.69 6.06 -19.56
CA GLY A 219 5.41 6.75 -19.72
C GLY A 219 5.43 8.25 -19.33
N GLY A 220 6.52 8.74 -18.76
CA GLY A 220 6.69 10.13 -18.36
C GLY A 220 5.66 10.60 -17.31
N VAL A 221 5.55 11.92 -17.18
CA VAL A 221 4.57 12.55 -16.27
C VAL A 221 3.14 12.25 -16.71
N GLU A 222 2.88 12.15 -18.01
CA GLU A 222 1.54 11.82 -18.52
C GLU A 222 1.08 10.43 -18.07
N GLY A 223 1.92 9.40 -18.27
CA GLY A 223 1.63 8.04 -17.82
C GLY A 223 1.39 7.98 -16.32
N TRP A 224 2.24 8.66 -15.54
CA TRP A 224 2.07 8.78 -14.10
C TRP A 224 0.71 9.42 -13.73
N VAL A 225 0.35 10.54 -14.36
CA VAL A 225 -0.93 11.25 -14.13
C VAL A 225 -2.11 10.35 -14.47
N ARG A 226 -2.07 9.63 -15.60
CA ARG A 226 -3.15 8.73 -16.03
C ARG A 226 -3.35 7.56 -15.06
N LEU A 227 -2.25 6.95 -14.62
CA LEU A 227 -2.29 5.81 -13.70
C LEU A 227 -2.69 6.24 -12.29
N MET A 228 -1.92 7.14 -11.68
CA MET A 228 -2.08 7.53 -10.28
C MET A 228 -3.29 8.45 -10.08
N GLY A 229 -3.65 9.24 -11.09
CA GLY A 229 -4.79 10.15 -11.06
C GLY A 229 -6.13 9.52 -11.44
N LYS A 230 -6.21 8.20 -11.70
CA LYS A 230 -7.41 7.54 -12.25
C LYS A 230 -8.69 7.82 -11.45
N ALA A 231 -8.59 7.95 -10.13
CA ALA A 231 -9.70 8.32 -9.24
C ALA A 231 -10.32 9.69 -9.61
N PHE A 232 -9.51 10.67 -10.03
CA PHE A 232 -9.98 11.98 -10.46
C PHE A 232 -10.72 11.93 -11.80
N PHE A 233 -10.37 11.00 -12.69
CA PHE A 233 -10.97 10.88 -14.03
C PHE A 233 -12.24 10.01 -14.06
N GLY A 234 -12.45 9.18 -13.04
CA GLY A 234 -13.64 8.32 -12.92
C GLY A 234 -14.92 9.08 -12.57
N CYS A 235 -14.81 10.29 -12.00
CA CYS A 235 -15.96 11.12 -11.62
C CYS A 235 -16.56 11.81 -12.85
N ARG A 236 -17.80 11.45 -13.22
CA ARG A 236 -18.56 12.16 -14.26
C ARG A 236 -19.24 13.40 -13.68
N ARG A 237 -19.51 14.42 -14.52
CA ARG A 237 -20.49 15.46 -14.18
C ARG A 237 -21.79 14.75 -13.82
N GLY A 238 -22.29 15.01 -12.60
CA GLY A 238 -23.64 14.58 -12.25
C GLY A 238 -24.59 15.12 -13.31
N GLY A 239 -25.44 14.27 -13.86
CA GLY A 239 -26.44 14.69 -14.84
C GLY A 239 -27.26 15.83 -14.25
N GLU A 240 -27.20 17.00 -14.88
CA GLU A 240 -28.29 17.94 -14.80
C GLU A 240 -29.44 17.25 -15.55
N GLY A 241 -30.41 16.72 -14.79
CA GLY A 241 -31.69 16.36 -15.34
C GLY A 241 -32.35 17.64 -15.85
N GLY A 242 -32.35 17.79 -17.18
CA GLY A 242 -33.34 18.57 -17.90
C GLY A 242 -34.56 17.72 -18.19
#